data_AF-A0AAU1JLI6-F1
#
_entry.id   AF-A0AAU1JLI6-F1
#
_cell.length_a   1.000
_cell.length_b   1.000
_cell.length_c   1.000
_cell.angle_alpha   90.00
_cell.angle_beta   90.00
_cell.angle_gamma   90.00
#
_symmetry.space_group_name_H-M   'P 1'
#
loop_
_entity.id
_entity.type
_entity.pdbx_description
1 polymer ?
#
loop_
_entity_poly.entity_id
_entity_poly.type
_entity_poly.pdbx_seq_one_letter_code
_entity_poly.pdbx_strand_id
1 'polypeptide(L)'
;MQTTSLRKGENHTLMATPVVMAVSVQGLAADVSALLLGADGRVRSDDDLIFYNHPSQDGVSIAGPAVTADLVRVPADVDRVVVVVSADPLQPGAVFTRAPLLTVTQSGSPTLSFTAPDFMSGETVVVLAELYRRNAEWKIRAVGQGYASGLAGLATDYGVDVEPEPVPTPSSLPAQGRRNSSPAGSAVDLSKVERVAPGLLSPARQAGKALVNRDIASRRAAVYLILDHDWDMEELYESFAVQAFAERVLALSANLDDDGTVPVVFSSGREPFLEEIRLDNYRGRIGQLHTQVDWGWGNVADAMRRAVGHYQESGASDPAFIVTQVGDEPWDKAEVRSLLQNTASLGVFWLFVGFGRGKLAFYKNLNASASASFTNVAFYDASKNPGSVPDERFYAGLVDAFAAWLRR
;
A
#
# COMPACT_ATOMS: atom_id res chain seq x y z
N MET A 1 11.16 -25.91 -36.96
CA MET A 1 11.56 -26.19 -35.57
C MET A 1 10.45 -27.02 -34.95
N GLN A 2 10.75 -28.20 -34.39
CA GLN A 2 9.75 -29.00 -33.67
C GLN A 2 9.42 -28.29 -32.35
N THR A 3 8.14 -28.27 -31.98
CA THR A 3 7.65 -27.74 -30.71
C THR A 3 6.99 -28.85 -29.91
N THR A 4 7.39 -29.02 -28.66
CA THR A 4 6.82 -29.97 -27.72
C THR A 4 5.96 -29.22 -26.71
N SER A 5 4.67 -29.57 -26.60
CA SER A 5 3.77 -28.95 -25.63
C SER A 5 3.78 -29.73 -24.31
N LEU A 6 4.03 -29.04 -23.20
CA LEU A 6 4.03 -29.59 -21.85
C LEU A 6 2.64 -29.45 -21.21
N ARG A 7 2.26 -30.42 -20.38
CA ARG A 7 1.07 -30.34 -19.52
C ARG A 7 1.45 -29.82 -18.13
N LYS A 8 0.46 -29.27 -17.41
CA LYS A 8 0.63 -28.88 -16.00
C LYS A 8 1.19 -30.07 -15.18
N GLY A 9 2.28 -29.83 -14.48
CA GLY A 9 3.01 -30.82 -13.68
C GLY A 9 4.02 -31.68 -14.46
N GLU A 10 4.06 -31.59 -15.80
CA GLU A 10 4.96 -32.37 -16.64
C GLU A 10 6.40 -31.89 -16.50
N ASN A 11 7.33 -32.84 -16.56
CA ASN A 11 8.76 -32.60 -16.42
C ASN A 11 9.48 -32.91 -17.74
N HIS A 12 10.41 -32.06 -18.14
CA HIS A 12 11.23 -32.26 -19.33
C HIS A 12 12.71 -31.99 -19.00
N THR A 13 13.63 -32.81 -19.51
CA THR A 13 15.06 -32.56 -19.35
C THR A 13 15.50 -31.41 -20.25
N LEU A 14 16.32 -30.49 -19.73
CA LEU A 14 16.94 -29.42 -20.51
C LEU A 14 18.24 -29.94 -21.11
N MET A 15 18.44 -29.73 -22.40
CA MET A 15 19.51 -30.34 -23.19
C MET A 15 20.65 -29.36 -23.52
N ALA A 16 20.39 -28.05 -23.42
CA ALA A 16 21.40 -27.02 -23.66
C ALA A 16 21.18 -25.77 -22.79
N THR A 17 22.22 -24.94 -22.70
CA THR A 17 22.25 -23.64 -22.01
C THR A 17 22.80 -22.57 -22.98
N PRO A 18 22.41 -21.29 -22.88
CA PRO A 18 21.37 -20.74 -22.00
C PRO A 18 19.97 -21.19 -22.43
N VAL A 19 19.08 -21.28 -21.44
CA VAL A 19 17.65 -21.53 -21.63
C VAL A 19 16.93 -20.20 -21.64
N VAL A 20 16.20 -19.89 -22.71
CA VAL A 20 15.39 -18.67 -22.80
C VAL A 20 13.92 -19.03 -22.61
N MET A 21 13.26 -18.38 -21.66
CA MET A 21 11.89 -18.59 -21.25
C MET A 21 11.10 -17.31 -21.51
N ALA A 22 10.42 -17.24 -22.65
CA ALA A 22 9.62 -16.10 -23.06
C ALA A 22 8.16 -16.28 -22.63
N VAL A 23 7.61 -15.28 -21.95
CA VAL A 23 6.23 -15.25 -21.48
C VAL A 23 5.39 -14.39 -22.43
N SER A 24 4.19 -14.85 -22.78
CA SER A 24 3.21 -14.07 -23.52
C SER A 24 1.90 -14.03 -22.75
N VAL A 25 1.43 -12.81 -22.49
CA VAL A 25 0.16 -12.53 -21.83
C VAL A 25 -0.72 -11.75 -22.79
N GLN A 26 -2.00 -12.13 -22.90
CA GLN A 26 -2.96 -11.45 -23.77
C GLN A 26 -3.91 -10.56 -22.98
N GLY A 27 -4.07 -9.31 -23.40
CA GLY A 27 -5.09 -8.40 -22.87
C GLY A 27 -4.83 -7.92 -21.45
N LEU A 28 -3.62 -8.10 -20.94
CA LEU A 28 -3.19 -7.71 -19.60
C LEU A 28 -1.72 -7.26 -19.68
N ALA A 29 -1.40 -6.07 -19.14
CA ALA A 29 0.00 -5.73 -18.90
C ALA A 29 0.50 -6.58 -17.73
N ALA A 30 1.68 -7.16 -17.88
CA ALA A 30 2.22 -8.10 -16.92
C ALA A 30 3.73 -8.01 -16.89
N ASP A 31 4.29 -8.14 -15.69
CA ASP A 31 5.71 -8.16 -15.44
C ASP A 31 6.19 -9.59 -15.24
N VAL A 32 7.41 -9.87 -15.70
CA VAL A 32 8.06 -11.16 -15.55
C VAL A 32 9.17 -11.03 -14.52
N SER A 33 9.18 -11.94 -13.56
CA SER A 33 10.21 -12.05 -12.54
C SER A 33 10.72 -13.50 -12.44
N ALA A 34 11.88 -13.67 -11.81
CA ALA A 34 12.43 -14.96 -11.49
C ALA A 34 12.91 -15.02 -10.04
N LEU A 35 12.81 -16.19 -9.43
CA LEU A 35 13.30 -16.46 -8.07
C LEU A 35 14.36 -17.56 -8.12
N LEU A 36 15.48 -17.34 -7.43
CA LEU A 36 16.50 -18.37 -7.21
C LEU A 36 16.27 -18.98 -5.83
N LEU A 37 16.06 -20.30 -5.78
CA LEU A 37 15.70 -20.98 -4.54
C LEU A 37 16.77 -21.98 -4.13
N GLY A 38 17.09 -21.96 -2.83
CA GLY A 38 17.91 -22.96 -2.17
C GLY A 38 17.18 -24.28 -1.92
N ALA A 39 17.87 -25.18 -1.21
CA ALA A 39 17.38 -26.54 -0.94
C ALA A 39 16.10 -26.58 -0.07
N ASP A 40 15.87 -25.56 0.76
CA ASP A 40 14.67 -25.41 1.58
C ASP A 40 13.47 -24.88 0.79
N GLY A 41 13.65 -24.56 -0.50
CA GLY A 41 12.62 -24.01 -1.37
C GLY A 41 12.40 -22.51 -1.18
N ARG A 42 13.30 -21.81 -0.50
CA ARG A 42 13.25 -20.35 -0.31
C ARG A 42 14.40 -19.63 -0.99
N VAL A 43 14.26 -18.33 -1.19
CA VAL A 43 15.39 -17.47 -1.58
C VAL A 43 16.44 -17.44 -0.49
N ARG A 44 17.72 -17.30 -0.89
CA ARG A 44 18.83 -17.21 0.08
C ARG A 44 18.97 -15.79 0.64
N SER A 45 18.59 -14.79 -0.16
CA SER A 45 18.56 -13.36 0.15
C SER A 45 17.70 -12.61 -0.87
N ASP A 46 17.43 -11.34 -0.64
CA ASP A 46 16.63 -10.48 -1.53
C ASP A 46 17.19 -10.41 -2.96
N ASP A 47 18.51 -10.48 -3.11
CA ASP A 47 19.18 -10.50 -4.43
C ASP A 47 18.72 -11.67 -5.33
N ASP A 48 18.17 -12.74 -4.75
CA ASP A 48 17.67 -13.90 -5.50
C ASP A 48 16.30 -13.64 -6.16
N LEU A 49 15.69 -12.47 -5.91
CA LEU A 49 14.58 -11.94 -6.70
C LEU A 49 15.12 -11.14 -7.89
N ILE A 50 14.80 -11.60 -9.10
CA ILE A 50 15.21 -10.98 -10.35
C ILE A 50 13.97 -10.39 -11.03
N PHE A 51 14.03 -9.10 -11.33
CA PHE A 51 12.92 -8.31 -11.88
C PHE A 51 13.45 -7.10 -12.65
N TYR A 52 12.59 -6.22 -13.17
CA TYR A 52 13.00 -5.16 -14.10
C TYR A 52 14.05 -4.19 -13.52
N ASN A 53 14.06 -3.95 -12.21
CA ASN A 53 15.03 -3.08 -11.53
C ASN A 53 16.27 -3.83 -11.01
N HIS A 54 16.15 -5.14 -10.76
CA HIS A 54 17.27 -6.04 -10.48
C HIS A 54 17.34 -7.13 -11.57
N PRO A 55 17.82 -6.80 -12.79
CA PRO A 55 17.54 -7.59 -14.00
C PRO A 55 18.44 -8.81 -14.17
N SER A 56 19.38 -9.08 -13.27
CA SER A 56 20.21 -10.29 -13.33
C SER A 56 20.84 -10.66 -12.00
N GLN A 57 20.83 -11.96 -11.70
CA GLN A 57 21.59 -12.54 -10.60
C GLN A 57 22.01 -13.98 -10.96
N ASP A 58 23.23 -14.37 -10.58
CA ASP A 58 23.68 -15.77 -10.58
C ASP A 58 23.39 -16.58 -11.86
N GLY A 59 23.69 -15.97 -13.02
CA GLY A 59 23.52 -16.61 -14.33
C GLY A 59 22.09 -16.57 -14.88
N VAL A 60 21.14 -15.98 -14.15
CA VAL A 60 19.78 -15.72 -14.60
C VAL A 60 19.60 -14.23 -14.86
N SER A 61 18.93 -13.86 -15.95
CA SER A 61 18.64 -12.47 -16.30
C SER A 61 17.29 -12.29 -16.97
N ILE A 62 16.75 -11.08 -16.94
CA ILE A 62 15.46 -10.73 -17.52
C ILE A 62 15.63 -9.60 -18.54
N ALA A 63 14.97 -9.74 -19.68
CA ALA A 63 14.90 -8.72 -20.71
C ALA A 63 13.48 -8.67 -21.28
N GLY A 64 12.71 -7.65 -20.88
CA GLY A 64 11.28 -7.56 -21.20
C GLY A 64 10.53 -8.79 -20.69
N PRO A 65 9.75 -9.50 -21.53
CA PRO A 65 8.96 -10.65 -21.09
C PRO A 65 9.75 -11.97 -21.08
N ALA A 66 11.09 -11.94 -21.17
CA ALA A 66 11.92 -13.12 -21.29
C ALA A 66 12.89 -13.27 -20.12
N VAL A 67 12.94 -14.46 -19.53
CA VAL A 67 13.97 -14.88 -18.57
C VAL A 67 15.00 -15.74 -19.29
N THR A 68 16.28 -15.40 -19.17
CA THR A 68 17.40 -16.19 -19.70
C THR A 68 18.17 -16.80 -18.55
N ALA A 69 18.30 -18.13 -18.52
CA ALA A 69 19.08 -18.84 -17.51
C ALA A 69 20.28 -19.53 -18.16
N ASP A 70 21.49 -19.03 -17.85
CA ASP A 70 22.73 -19.76 -18.11
C ASP A 70 23.02 -20.72 -16.94
N LEU A 71 22.50 -21.94 -17.08
CA LEU A 71 22.47 -22.96 -16.04
C LEU A 71 23.85 -23.48 -15.61
N VAL A 72 24.91 -23.15 -16.35
CA VAL A 72 26.30 -23.44 -15.97
C VAL A 72 26.83 -22.41 -14.99
N ARG A 73 26.28 -21.19 -15.01
CA ARG A 73 26.67 -20.08 -14.12
C ARG A 73 25.82 -20.02 -12.84
N VAL A 74 24.72 -20.78 -12.78
CA VAL A 74 23.90 -20.92 -11.57
C VAL A 74 24.70 -21.66 -10.48
N PRO A 75 24.89 -21.06 -9.29
CA PRO A 75 25.61 -21.66 -8.18
C PRO A 75 25.04 -23.00 -7.72
N ALA A 76 25.88 -23.78 -7.02
CA ALA A 76 25.52 -25.13 -6.59
C ALA A 76 24.51 -25.17 -5.43
N ASP A 77 24.39 -24.07 -4.70
CA ASP A 77 23.43 -23.85 -3.61
C ASP A 77 22.07 -23.31 -4.08
N VAL A 78 21.91 -23.05 -5.39
CA VAL A 78 20.62 -22.79 -6.04
C VAL A 78 20.11 -24.10 -6.66
N ASP A 79 19.04 -24.63 -6.09
CA ASP A 79 18.42 -25.86 -6.55
C ASP A 79 17.33 -25.62 -7.60
N ARG A 80 16.72 -24.42 -7.60
CA ARG A 80 15.62 -24.08 -8.52
C ARG A 80 15.64 -22.63 -9.00
N VAL A 81 15.16 -22.43 -10.23
CA VAL A 81 14.84 -21.13 -10.81
C VAL A 81 13.35 -21.12 -11.12
N VAL A 82 12.56 -20.28 -10.45
CA VAL A 82 11.12 -20.18 -10.65
C VAL A 82 10.80 -19.00 -11.53
N VAL A 83 10.01 -19.22 -12.59
CA VAL A 83 9.54 -18.14 -13.48
C VAL A 83 8.14 -17.73 -13.07
N VAL A 84 7.99 -16.44 -12.78
CA VAL A 84 6.77 -15.84 -12.28
C VAL A 84 6.32 -14.76 -13.25
N VAL A 85 5.02 -14.67 -13.46
CA VAL A 85 4.39 -13.54 -14.14
C VAL A 85 3.37 -12.91 -13.20
N SER A 86 3.45 -11.60 -13.01
CA SER A 86 2.51 -10.81 -12.21
C SER A 86 1.77 -9.85 -13.10
N ALA A 87 0.48 -9.65 -12.83
CA ALA A 87 -0.26 -8.54 -13.42
C ALA A 87 0.45 -7.23 -13.04
N ASP A 88 0.51 -6.28 -13.99
CA ASP A 88 1.12 -4.97 -13.79
C ASP A 88 0.43 -4.28 -12.60
N PRO A 89 1.17 -3.95 -11.52
CA PRO A 89 0.58 -3.34 -10.32
C PRO A 89 0.00 -1.95 -10.60
N LEU A 90 0.36 -1.31 -11.73
CA LEU A 90 -0.19 -0.04 -12.20
C LEU A 90 -1.58 -0.19 -12.86
N GLN A 91 -2.10 -1.42 -13.01
CA GLN A 91 -3.46 -1.71 -13.50
C GLN A 91 -4.33 -2.35 -12.39
N PRO A 92 -4.96 -1.56 -11.49
CA PRO A 92 -5.74 -2.10 -10.39
C PRO A 92 -6.92 -2.96 -10.84
N GLY A 93 -7.08 -4.15 -10.25
CA GLY A 93 -8.10 -5.14 -10.65
C GLY A 93 -7.70 -6.00 -11.85
N ALA A 94 -6.49 -5.79 -12.38
CA ALA A 94 -5.85 -6.69 -13.34
C ALA A 94 -5.68 -8.06 -12.70
N VAL A 95 -6.39 -9.04 -13.25
CA VAL A 95 -6.26 -10.45 -12.91
C VAL A 95 -6.02 -11.22 -14.20
N PHE A 96 -5.37 -12.37 -14.09
CA PHE A 96 -5.21 -13.26 -15.22
C PHE A 96 -6.57 -13.87 -15.58
N THR A 97 -7.26 -13.26 -16.54
CA THR A 97 -8.53 -13.80 -17.10
C THR A 97 -8.29 -14.73 -18.29
N ARG A 98 -7.04 -14.78 -18.77
CA ARG A 98 -6.58 -15.67 -19.84
C ARG A 98 -5.28 -16.32 -19.40
N ALA A 99 -5.11 -17.57 -19.78
CA ALA A 99 -3.89 -18.31 -19.51
C ALA A 99 -2.65 -17.68 -20.18
N PRO A 100 -1.60 -17.34 -19.42
CA PRO A 100 -0.31 -17.01 -19.99
C PRO A 100 0.31 -18.19 -20.75
N LEU A 101 1.06 -17.88 -21.79
CA LEU A 101 1.84 -18.85 -22.57
C LEU A 101 3.32 -18.68 -22.25
N LEU A 102 3.97 -19.76 -21.84
CA LEU A 102 5.41 -19.88 -21.70
C LEU A 102 5.99 -20.60 -22.91
N THR A 103 7.00 -20.00 -23.54
CA THR A 103 7.80 -20.61 -24.62
C THR A 103 9.24 -20.73 -24.17
N VAL A 104 9.82 -21.93 -24.27
CA VAL A 104 11.18 -22.21 -23.82
C VAL A 104 12.03 -22.64 -25.02
N THR A 105 13.13 -21.94 -25.25
CA THR A 105 14.07 -22.22 -26.34
C THR A 105 15.46 -22.52 -25.81
N GLN A 106 16.12 -23.43 -26.51
CA GLN A 106 17.47 -23.92 -26.22
C GLN A 106 18.17 -24.16 -27.55
N SER A 107 19.46 -23.83 -27.63
CA SER A 107 20.22 -24.04 -28.86
C SER A 107 20.21 -25.53 -29.28
N GLY A 108 19.93 -25.80 -30.54
CA GLY A 108 19.93 -27.16 -31.10
C GLY A 108 18.84 -28.10 -30.60
N SER A 109 17.87 -27.62 -29.80
CA SER A 109 16.80 -28.44 -29.22
C SER A 109 15.40 -28.01 -29.69
N PRO A 110 14.39 -28.90 -29.64
CA PRO A 110 13.00 -28.52 -29.87
C PRO A 110 12.55 -27.44 -28.89
N THR A 111 11.70 -26.52 -29.36
CA THR A 111 11.05 -25.52 -28.51
C THR A 111 10.06 -26.22 -27.58
N LEU A 112 10.03 -25.86 -26.29
CA LEU A 112 8.97 -26.30 -25.39
C LEU A 112 7.92 -25.20 -25.27
N SER A 113 6.65 -25.57 -25.15
CA SER A 113 5.56 -24.62 -24.90
C SER A 113 4.68 -25.10 -23.76
N PHE A 114 4.26 -24.19 -22.89
CA PHE A 114 3.30 -24.46 -21.84
C PHE A 114 2.28 -23.33 -21.73
N THR A 115 1.01 -23.68 -21.89
CA THR A 115 -0.09 -22.75 -21.59
C THR A 115 -0.60 -23.07 -20.18
N ALA A 116 -0.62 -22.06 -19.32
CA ALA A 116 -1.19 -22.18 -17.98
C ALA A 116 -2.68 -22.61 -18.03
N PRO A 117 -3.25 -23.13 -16.94
CA PRO A 117 -4.71 -23.29 -16.86
C PRO A 117 -5.41 -21.93 -16.85
N ASP A 118 -6.71 -21.93 -17.14
CA ASP A 118 -7.55 -20.76 -16.89
C ASP A 118 -7.73 -20.52 -15.39
N PHE A 119 -7.74 -19.26 -15.01
CA PHE A 119 -7.80 -18.79 -13.63
C PHE A 119 -9.17 -18.14 -13.38
N MET A 120 -9.81 -18.50 -12.25
CA MET A 120 -11.20 -18.10 -11.95
C MET A 120 -11.36 -17.48 -10.57
N SER A 121 -10.28 -17.36 -9.81
CA SER A 121 -10.29 -16.92 -8.40
C SER A 121 -9.72 -15.51 -8.22
N GLY A 122 -9.41 -14.81 -9.31
CA GLY A 122 -8.85 -13.46 -9.27
C GLY A 122 -7.33 -13.44 -9.11
N GLU A 123 -6.65 -14.42 -9.68
CA GLU A 123 -5.20 -14.58 -9.60
C GLU A 123 -4.47 -13.40 -10.25
N THR A 124 -3.62 -12.73 -9.48
CA THR A 124 -2.80 -11.58 -9.92
C THR A 124 -1.33 -11.96 -10.14
N VAL A 125 -0.93 -13.14 -9.68
CA VAL A 125 0.42 -13.70 -9.88
C VAL A 125 0.30 -15.16 -10.29
N VAL A 126 1.15 -15.60 -11.22
CA VAL A 126 1.19 -16.97 -11.72
C VAL A 126 2.63 -17.47 -11.79
N VAL A 127 2.89 -18.61 -11.15
CA VAL A 127 4.11 -19.38 -11.35
C VAL A 127 3.95 -20.27 -12.57
N LEU A 128 4.73 -20.02 -13.62
CA LEU A 128 4.60 -20.71 -14.90
C LEU A 128 5.43 -21.98 -14.96
N ALA A 129 6.68 -21.92 -14.50
CA ALA A 129 7.58 -23.06 -14.51
C ALA A 129 8.63 -22.96 -13.41
N GLU A 130 9.17 -24.11 -13.03
CA GLU A 130 10.40 -24.20 -12.24
C GLU A 130 11.45 -24.97 -13.05
N LEU A 131 12.63 -24.38 -13.22
CA LEU A 131 13.82 -25.13 -13.56
C LEU A 131 14.36 -25.70 -12.26
N TYR A 132 14.70 -26.98 -12.21
CA TYR A 132 15.23 -27.61 -11.01
C TYR A 132 16.33 -28.59 -11.36
N ARG A 133 17.27 -28.76 -10.44
CA ARG A 133 18.37 -29.71 -10.59
C ARG A 133 18.02 -31.05 -9.94
N ARG A 134 18.27 -32.14 -10.66
CA ARG A 134 18.17 -33.51 -10.11
C ARG A 134 19.26 -34.38 -10.69
N ASN A 135 20.08 -35.00 -9.83
CA ASN A 135 21.22 -35.81 -10.23
C ASN A 135 22.20 -35.06 -11.16
N ALA A 136 22.51 -33.81 -10.83
CA ALA A 136 23.36 -32.89 -11.61
C ALA A 136 22.79 -32.45 -12.98
N GLU A 137 21.66 -32.98 -13.43
CA GLU A 137 20.95 -32.54 -14.63
C GLU A 137 19.88 -31.49 -14.30
N TRP A 138 19.73 -30.50 -15.18
CA TRP A 138 18.65 -29.54 -15.08
C TRP A 138 17.41 -30.01 -15.85
N LYS A 139 16.26 -29.80 -15.24
CA LYS A 139 14.95 -30.16 -15.78
C LYS A 139 14.03 -28.96 -15.61
N ILE A 140 13.03 -28.86 -16.48
CA ILE A 140 11.92 -27.93 -16.33
C ILE A 140 10.68 -28.70 -15.89
N ARG A 141 9.91 -28.11 -14.99
CA ARG A 141 8.54 -28.52 -14.70
C ARG A 141 7.58 -27.40 -15.04
N ALA A 142 6.52 -27.73 -15.78
CA ALA A 142 5.40 -26.81 -15.99
C ALA A 142 4.56 -26.75 -14.71
N VAL A 143 4.35 -25.56 -14.14
CA VAL A 143 3.68 -25.39 -12.83
C VAL A 143 2.26 -24.88 -13.00
N GLY A 144 2.09 -23.70 -13.61
CA GLY A 144 0.77 -23.08 -13.83
C GLY A 144 -0.04 -22.92 -12.54
N GLN A 145 0.60 -22.46 -11.46
CA GLN A 145 -0.04 -22.18 -10.18
C GLN A 145 -0.33 -20.70 -10.08
N GLY A 146 -1.59 -20.33 -9.84
CA GLY A 146 -1.98 -18.94 -9.65
C GLY A 146 -2.15 -18.60 -8.17
N TYR A 147 -1.95 -17.33 -7.85
CA TYR A 147 -2.05 -16.75 -6.53
C TYR A 147 -3.05 -15.60 -6.56
N ALA A 148 -4.23 -15.82 -5.96
CA ALA A 148 -5.23 -14.76 -5.73
C ALA A 148 -4.78 -13.78 -4.64
N SER A 149 -3.92 -14.24 -3.72
CA SER A 149 -3.21 -13.41 -2.73
C SER A 149 -2.06 -12.60 -3.33
N GLY A 150 -1.79 -12.73 -4.63
CA GLY A 150 -0.77 -11.96 -5.35
C GLY A 150 0.67 -12.22 -4.89
N LEU A 151 1.52 -11.19 -5.03
CA LEU A 151 2.94 -11.29 -4.69
C LEU A 151 3.18 -11.58 -3.20
N ALA A 152 2.26 -11.20 -2.31
CA ALA A 152 2.36 -11.51 -0.88
C ALA A 152 2.23 -13.02 -0.61
N GLY A 153 1.32 -13.70 -1.30
CA GLY A 153 1.21 -15.16 -1.24
C GLY A 153 2.45 -15.86 -1.79
N LEU A 154 2.99 -15.34 -2.90
CA LEU A 154 4.24 -15.81 -3.47
C LEU A 154 5.42 -15.62 -2.50
N ALA A 155 5.56 -14.44 -1.90
CA ALA A 155 6.64 -14.10 -0.97
C ALA A 155 6.60 -14.98 0.29
N THR A 156 5.41 -15.29 0.80
CA THR A 156 5.22 -16.21 1.93
C THR A 156 5.72 -17.63 1.59
N ASP A 157 5.37 -18.13 0.40
CA ASP A 157 5.69 -19.49 -0.01
C ASP A 157 7.17 -19.66 -0.36
N TYR A 158 7.83 -18.61 -0.86
CA TYR A 158 9.22 -18.62 -1.31
C TYR A 158 10.20 -17.86 -0.41
N GLY A 159 9.75 -17.32 0.72
CA GLY A 159 10.60 -16.71 1.75
C GLY A 159 11.32 -15.43 1.32
N VAL A 160 10.70 -14.63 0.45
CA VAL A 160 11.26 -13.38 -0.06
C VAL A 160 11.03 -12.27 0.96
N ASP A 161 12.11 -11.77 1.58
CA ASP A 161 12.12 -10.44 2.21
C ASP A 161 12.17 -9.41 1.07
N VAL A 162 11.40 -8.32 1.20
CA VAL A 162 11.32 -7.30 0.15
C VAL A 162 11.87 -5.99 0.73
N GLU A 163 13.18 -5.80 0.66
CA GLU A 163 13.78 -4.49 0.92
C GLU A 163 13.41 -3.46 -0.18
N PRO A 164 13.14 -2.19 0.18
CA PRO A 164 12.77 -1.15 -0.77
C PRO A 164 13.97 -0.62 -1.59
N GLU A 165 13.82 -0.60 -2.91
CA GLU A 165 14.76 0.00 -3.87
C GLU A 165 14.91 1.54 -3.75
N PRO A 166 16.02 2.13 -4.23
CA PRO A 166 16.43 3.50 -3.91
C PRO A 166 15.56 4.57 -4.59
N VAL A 167 15.27 5.62 -3.81
CA VAL A 167 14.48 6.79 -4.20
C VAL A 167 15.21 7.65 -5.25
N PRO A 168 14.61 7.97 -6.41
CA PRO A 168 15.09 9.08 -7.23
C PRO A 168 14.83 10.40 -6.49
N THR A 169 15.88 11.21 -6.33
CA THR A 169 15.91 12.54 -5.70
C THR A 169 14.68 13.42 -6.02
N PRO A 170 14.19 14.24 -5.08
CA PRO A 170 12.94 14.98 -5.25
C PRO A 170 13.04 16.01 -6.36
N SER A 171 12.13 15.93 -7.34
CA SER A 171 11.87 17.02 -8.28
C SER A 171 11.11 18.13 -7.55
N SER A 172 11.65 19.35 -7.64
CA SER A 172 11.09 20.59 -7.09
C SER A 172 9.60 20.80 -7.40
N LEU A 173 8.88 21.23 -6.36
CA LEU A 173 7.49 21.68 -6.35
C LEU A 173 7.12 22.61 -7.53
N PRO A 174 5.95 22.44 -8.18
CA PRO A 174 5.33 23.51 -8.94
C PRO A 174 4.61 24.47 -7.97
N ALA A 175 4.94 25.76 -8.08
CA ALA A 175 4.22 26.84 -7.41
C ALA A 175 2.74 26.88 -7.85
N GLN A 176 1.82 26.86 -6.87
CA GLN A 176 0.39 26.96 -7.14
C GLN A 176 0.01 28.40 -7.54
N GLY A 177 -0.45 28.54 -8.78
CA GLY A 177 -1.08 29.75 -9.29
C GLY A 177 -2.52 29.89 -8.78
N ARG A 178 -2.85 31.06 -8.24
CA ARG A 178 -4.21 31.49 -7.91
C ARG A 178 -5.18 31.23 -9.07
N ARG A 179 -6.38 30.68 -8.80
CA ARG A 179 -7.68 31.25 -9.25
C ARG A 179 -8.93 30.50 -8.75
N ASN A 180 -9.86 31.34 -8.27
CA ASN A 180 -11.32 31.31 -8.38
C ASN A 180 -12.14 30.24 -7.63
N SER A 181 -12.66 30.69 -6.50
CA SER A 181 -13.85 30.17 -5.81
C SER A 181 -15.06 30.03 -6.74
N SER A 182 -15.59 28.80 -6.84
CA SER A 182 -16.98 28.54 -7.26
C SER A 182 -17.81 28.16 -6.03
N PRO A 183 -19.09 28.57 -5.93
CA PRO A 183 -19.90 28.38 -4.73
C PRO A 183 -20.60 27.01 -4.72
N ALA A 184 -20.66 26.41 -3.53
CA ALA A 184 -21.48 25.26 -3.15
C ALA A 184 -21.24 23.96 -3.95
N GLY A 185 -20.11 23.31 -3.68
CA GLY A 185 -19.77 21.97 -4.13
C GLY A 185 -18.55 21.45 -3.38
N SER A 186 -18.37 20.14 -3.34
CA SER A 186 -17.19 19.45 -2.79
C SER A 186 -15.89 20.15 -3.19
N ALA A 187 -14.90 20.21 -2.29
CA ALA A 187 -13.63 20.90 -2.53
C ALA A 187 -12.89 20.37 -3.77
N VAL A 188 -12.90 19.04 -3.96
CA VAL A 188 -12.63 18.40 -5.24
C VAL A 188 -13.94 18.18 -5.99
N ASP A 189 -14.00 18.56 -7.26
CA ASP A 189 -15.09 18.13 -8.15
C ASP A 189 -15.17 16.60 -8.15
N LEU A 190 -16.31 16.03 -7.72
CA LEU A 190 -16.49 14.58 -7.65
C LEU A 190 -16.26 13.89 -9.02
N SER A 191 -16.34 14.64 -10.13
CA SER A 191 -15.91 14.15 -11.45
C SER A 191 -14.41 13.81 -11.52
N LYS A 192 -13.54 14.56 -10.82
CA LYS A 192 -12.11 14.26 -10.66
C LYS A 192 -11.93 12.98 -9.84
N VAL A 193 -12.70 12.80 -8.76
CA VAL A 193 -12.67 11.56 -7.96
C VAL A 193 -13.12 10.38 -8.81
N GLU A 194 -14.21 10.49 -9.56
CA GLU A 194 -14.70 9.45 -10.46
C GLU A 194 -13.66 9.06 -11.52
N ARG A 195 -12.93 10.05 -12.07
CA ARG A 195 -11.91 9.82 -13.08
C ARG A 195 -10.60 9.24 -12.53
N VAL A 196 -10.11 9.74 -11.40
CA VAL A 196 -8.76 9.42 -10.86
C VAL A 196 -8.83 8.32 -9.81
N ALA A 197 -9.87 8.33 -8.99
CA ALA A 197 -10.07 7.47 -7.83
C ALA A 197 -11.48 6.85 -7.79
N PRO A 198 -11.93 6.12 -8.82
CA PRO A 198 -13.31 5.62 -8.89
C PRO A 198 -13.73 4.77 -7.67
N GLY A 199 -12.79 4.03 -7.07
CA GLY A 199 -13.02 3.26 -5.83
C GLY A 199 -13.37 4.12 -4.61
N LEU A 200 -12.98 5.39 -4.58
CA LEU A 200 -13.30 6.33 -3.51
C LEU A 200 -14.59 7.12 -3.79
N LEU A 201 -15.24 6.96 -4.95
CA LEU A 201 -16.41 7.76 -5.30
C LEU A 201 -17.58 7.56 -4.33
N SER A 202 -17.91 6.32 -3.98
CA SER A 202 -18.97 6.04 -3.00
C SER A 202 -18.60 6.56 -1.60
N PRO A 203 -17.41 6.22 -1.05
CA PRO A 203 -16.92 6.81 0.19
C PRO A 203 -16.95 8.36 0.20
N ALA A 204 -16.52 9.01 -0.88
CA ALA A 204 -16.48 10.47 -0.99
C ALA A 204 -17.89 11.08 -1.03
N ARG A 205 -18.87 10.42 -1.67
CA ARG A 205 -20.28 10.84 -1.62
C ARG A 205 -20.86 10.72 -0.21
N GLN A 206 -20.53 9.66 0.53
CA GLN A 206 -20.98 9.49 1.92
C GLN A 206 -20.35 10.54 2.84
N ALA A 207 -19.06 10.82 2.66
CA ALA A 207 -18.38 11.91 3.35
C ALA A 207 -19.02 13.28 3.05
N GLY A 208 -19.28 13.58 1.78
CA GLY A 208 -19.97 14.80 1.35
C GLY A 208 -21.35 14.94 1.98
N LYS A 209 -22.14 13.84 2.04
CA LYS A 209 -23.44 13.82 2.75
C LYS A 209 -23.27 14.12 4.24
N ALA A 210 -22.26 13.56 4.90
CA ALA A 210 -22.00 13.82 6.30
C ALA A 210 -21.64 15.30 6.58
N LEU A 211 -20.91 15.95 5.66
CA LEU A 211 -20.58 17.37 5.72
C LEU A 211 -21.81 18.27 5.46
N VAL A 212 -22.65 17.91 4.48
CA VAL A 212 -23.92 18.61 4.19
C VAL A 212 -24.84 18.56 5.40
N ASN A 213 -25.01 17.40 6.01
CA ASN A 213 -25.86 17.22 7.20
C ASN A 213 -25.40 18.03 8.42
N ARG A 214 -24.20 18.62 8.38
CA ARG A 214 -23.59 19.43 9.45
C ARG A 214 -23.35 20.88 9.04
N ASP A 215 -23.87 21.29 7.88
CA ASP A 215 -23.74 22.64 7.32
C ASP A 215 -22.27 23.10 7.14
N ILE A 216 -21.36 22.17 6.87
CA ILE A 216 -19.93 22.47 6.65
C ILE A 216 -19.41 22.04 5.27
N ALA A 217 -20.28 21.67 4.33
CA ALA A 217 -19.87 21.26 2.97
C ALA A 217 -19.13 22.36 2.18
N SER A 218 -19.35 23.64 2.51
CA SER A 218 -18.64 24.78 1.89
C SER A 218 -17.33 25.15 2.61
N ARG A 219 -17.02 24.52 3.75
CA ARG A 219 -15.78 24.77 4.49
C ARG A 219 -14.62 24.05 3.82
N ARG A 220 -13.42 24.58 4.04
CA ARG A 220 -12.16 24.00 3.58
C ARG A 220 -11.26 23.71 4.77
N ALA A 221 -10.45 22.68 4.65
CA ALA A 221 -9.51 22.27 5.67
C ALA A 221 -8.38 21.45 5.05
N ALA A 222 -7.14 21.71 5.48
CA ALA A 222 -6.01 20.85 5.16
C ALA A 222 -6.13 19.57 6.00
N VAL A 223 -6.35 18.42 5.35
CA VAL A 223 -6.59 17.15 6.05
C VAL A 223 -5.28 16.40 6.23
N TYR A 224 -4.97 16.03 7.47
CA TYR A 224 -3.80 15.23 7.82
C TYR A 224 -4.24 13.91 8.46
N LEU A 225 -3.40 12.90 8.30
CA LEU A 225 -3.56 11.60 8.92
C LEU A 225 -2.33 11.25 9.74
N ILE A 226 -2.53 10.83 10.98
CA ILE A 226 -1.47 10.21 11.80
C ILE A 226 -1.90 8.77 12.06
N LEU A 227 -0.99 7.83 11.83
CA LEU A 227 -1.21 6.40 12.04
C LEU A 227 -0.27 5.87 13.11
N ASP A 228 -0.82 5.13 14.07
CA ASP A 228 -0.07 4.46 15.13
C ASP A 228 0.62 3.22 14.57
N HIS A 229 1.95 3.22 14.58
CA HIS A 229 2.79 2.13 14.05
C HIS A 229 3.46 1.36 15.20
N ASP A 230 2.60 0.88 16.11
CA ASP A 230 2.97 0.00 17.22
C ASP A 230 2.77 -1.48 16.86
N TRP A 231 3.55 -2.37 17.47
CA TRP A 231 3.42 -3.82 17.34
C TRP A 231 1.99 -4.32 17.59
N ASP A 232 1.27 -3.73 18.54
CA ASP A 232 -0.13 -4.11 18.82
C ASP A 232 -1.11 -3.78 17.66
N MET A 233 -0.65 -3.01 16.67
CA MET A 233 -1.40 -2.66 15.46
C MET A 233 -1.05 -3.56 14.25
N GLU A 234 -0.05 -4.42 14.34
CA GLU A 234 0.47 -5.24 13.23
C GLU A 234 -0.64 -5.99 12.47
N GLU A 235 -1.52 -6.71 13.18
CA GLU A 235 -2.65 -7.45 12.59
C GLU A 235 -3.60 -6.54 11.78
N LEU A 236 -3.76 -5.28 12.19
CA LEU A 236 -4.62 -4.31 11.50
C LEU A 236 -3.96 -3.73 10.24
N TYR A 237 -2.62 -3.68 10.20
CA TYR A 237 -1.88 -3.36 8.99
C TYR A 237 -1.90 -4.55 8.02
N GLU A 238 -1.59 -5.76 8.49
CA GLU A 238 -1.59 -6.98 7.68
C GLU A 238 -2.98 -7.32 7.10
N SER A 239 -4.04 -7.03 7.85
CA SER A 239 -5.42 -7.22 7.37
C SER A 239 -5.95 -6.07 6.48
N PHE A 240 -5.11 -5.08 6.17
CA PHE A 240 -5.46 -3.88 5.41
C PHE A 240 -6.55 -2.99 6.06
N ALA A 241 -6.85 -3.18 7.35
CA ALA A 241 -7.82 -2.36 8.05
C ALA A 241 -7.35 -0.89 8.17
N VAL A 242 -6.05 -0.67 8.41
CA VAL A 242 -5.47 0.68 8.45
C VAL A 242 -5.43 1.32 7.05
N GLN A 243 -5.15 0.54 6.01
CA GLN A 243 -5.26 0.99 4.61
C GLN A 243 -6.68 1.47 4.29
N ALA A 244 -7.70 0.65 4.59
CA ALA A 244 -9.10 1.02 4.36
C ALA A 244 -9.52 2.26 5.18
N PHE A 245 -8.99 2.42 6.40
CA PHE A 245 -9.19 3.62 7.19
C PHE A 245 -8.63 4.88 6.51
N ALA A 246 -7.37 4.83 6.06
CA ALA A 246 -6.72 5.94 5.37
C ALA A 246 -7.43 6.32 4.06
N GLU A 247 -7.90 5.34 3.29
CA GLU A 247 -8.68 5.58 2.07
C GLU A 247 -9.99 6.33 2.33
N ARG A 248 -10.66 6.05 3.46
CA ARG A 248 -11.86 6.78 3.86
C ARG A 248 -11.54 8.19 4.33
N VAL A 249 -10.40 8.40 5.00
CA VAL A 249 -9.92 9.75 5.33
C VAL A 249 -9.59 10.55 4.07
N LEU A 250 -8.94 9.94 3.07
CA LEU A 250 -8.70 10.56 1.76
C LEU A 250 -10.00 10.86 1.00
N ALA A 251 -11.00 9.98 1.08
CA ALA A 251 -12.31 10.24 0.48
C ALA A 251 -13.03 11.42 1.17
N LEU A 252 -12.84 11.60 2.47
CA LEU A 252 -13.29 12.79 3.19
C LEU A 252 -12.51 14.04 2.77
N SER A 253 -11.18 13.96 2.63
CA SER A 253 -10.37 15.11 2.20
C SER A 253 -10.76 15.61 0.82
N ALA A 254 -11.17 14.73 -0.10
CA ALA A 254 -11.71 15.14 -1.40
C ALA A 254 -12.93 16.10 -1.30
N ASN A 255 -13.59 16.19 -0.16
CA ASN A 255 -14.68 17.15 0.05
C ASN A 255 -14.25 18.42 0.80
N LEU A 256 -13.10 18.43 1.47
CA LEU A 256 -12.60 19.50 2.34
C LEU A 256 -11.35 20.21 1.79
N ASP A 257 -10.56 19.52 0.99
CA ASP A 257 -9.28 19.95 0.42
C ASP A 257 -9.36 19.97 -1.12
N ASP A 258 -8.58 20.81 -1.79
CA ASP A 258 -8.63 21.00 -3.24
C ASP A 258 -7.55 20.24 -4.01
N ASP A 259 -6.48 19.80 -3.34
CA ASP A 259 -5.37 19.10 -3.98
C ASP A 259 -5.64 17.60 -4.18
N GLY A 260 -6.42 16.99 -3.29
CA GLY A 260 -6.68 15.55 -3.26
C GLY A 260 -5.52 14.76 -2.66
N THR A 261 -4.79 15.37 -1.74
CA THR A 261 -3.66 14.83 -0.99
C THR A 261 -4.00 14.81 0.50
N VAL A 262 -3.44 13.85 1.23
CA VAL A 262 -3.45 13.81 2.69
C VAL A 262 -2.02 13.46 3.11
N PRO A 263 -1.31 14.37 3.79
CA PRO A 263 -0.06 14.03 4.45
C PRO A 263 -0.34 13.00 5.56
N VAL A 264 0.45 11.93 5.56
CA VAL A 264 0.36 10.80 6.48
C VAL A 264 1.64 10.76 7.31
N VAL A 265 1.50 10.78 8.63
CA VAL A 265 2.61 10.60 9.57
C VAL A 265 2.46 9.26 10.28
N PHE A 266 3.48 8.41 10.18
CA PHE A 266 3.57 7.20 10.98
C PHE A 266 4.22 7.52 12.32
N SER A 267 3.50 7.20 13.40
CA SER A 267 3.96 7.34 14.76
C SER A 267 4.63 6.03 15.19
N SER A 268 5.96 6.03 15.28
CA SER A 268 6.75 4.89 15.74
C SER A 268 7.71 5.32 16.86
N GLY A 269 8.57 4.41 17.30
CA GLY A 269 9.60 4.68 18.30
C GLY A 269 10.83 5.44 17.79
N ARG A 270 10.86 5.80 16.51
CA ARG A 270 11.92 6.57 15.84
C ARG A 270 11.38 7.92 15.35
N GLU A 271 12.19 8.67 14.62
CA GLU A 271 11.75 9.94 14.01
C GLU A 271 10.48 9.70 13.16
N PRO A 272 9.42 10.53 13.33
CA PRO A 272 8.17 10.31 12.60
C PRO A 272 8.40 10.29 11.10
N PHE A 273 7.90 9.27 10.43
CA PHE A 273 7.97 9.16 8.97
C PHE A 273 6.75 9.84 8.36
N LEU A 274 6.96 10.84 7.48
CA LEU A 274 5.88 11.59 6.84
C LEU A 274 5.96 11.39 5.34
N GLU A 275 4.85 10.97 4.76
CA GLU A 275 4.64 10.75 3.34
C GLU A 275 3.23 11.22 2.97
N GLU A 276 2.80 10.98 1.74
CA GLU A 276 1.46 11.37 1.27
C GLU A 276 0.66 10.20 0.74
N ILE A 277 -0.65 10.27 0.95
CA ILE A 277 -1.65 9.49 0.21
C ILE A 277 -2.49 10.46 -0.64
N ARG A 278 -2.70 10.12 -1.91
CA ARG A 278 -3.34 10.97 -2.92
C ARG A 278 -4.36 10.18 -3.72
N LEU A 279 -5.31 10.87 -4.34
CA LEU A 279 -6.32 10.25 -5.21
C LEU A 279 -5.73 9.36 -6.31
N ASP A 280 -4.51 9.63 -6.78
CA ASP A 280 -3.85 8.88 -7.85
C ASP A 280 -2.95 7.73 -7.37
N ASN A 281 -2.56 7.71 -6.09
CA ASN A 281 -1.64 6.70 -5.55
C ASN A 281 -2.19 5.90 -4.36
N TYR A 282 -3.44 6.13 -3.95
CA TYR A 282 -3.92 5.65 -2.64
C TYR A 282 -3.94 4.14 -2.44
N ARG A 283 -4.14 3.35 -3.49
CA ARG A 283 -4.39 1.90 -3.36
C ARG A 283 -3.13 1.20 -2.87
N GLY A 284 -3.24 0.55 -1.71
CA GLY A 284 -2.12 -0.15 -1.08
C GLY A 284 -1.01 0.78 -0.57
N ARG A 285 -1.18 2.11 -0.64
CA ARG A 285 -0.15 3.08 -0.27
C ARG A 285 0.27 2.96 1.19
N ILE A 286 -0.68 2.85 2.12
CA ILE A 286 -0.35 2.64 3.53
C ILE A 286 0.36 1.32 3.71
N GLY A 287 -0.14 0.26 3.04
CA GLY A 287 0.52 -1.05 2.93
C GLY A 287 2.00 -0.95 2.55
N GLN A 288 2.32 -0.15 1.53
CA GLN A 288 3.70 0.08 1.07
C GLN A 288 4.51 0.99 2.00
N LEU A 289 3.88 2.01 2.58
CA LEU A 289 4.60 2.99 3.40
C LEU A 289 4.99 2.44 4.76
N HIS A 290 4.13 1.62 5.37
CA HIS A 290 4.39 1.12 6.72
C HIS A 290 5.57 0.13 6.75
N THR A 291 5.89 -0.55 5.65
CA THR A 291 7.09 -1.43 5.56
C THR A 291 8.41 -0.64 5.57
N GLN A 292 8.36 0.67 5.35
CA GLN A 292 9.54 1.56 5.46
C GLN A 292 9.70 2.13 6.86
N VAL A 293 8.79 1.81 7.78
CA VAL A 293 8.79 2.29 9.15
C VAL A 293 9.07 1.12 10.07
N ASP A 294 10.11 1.22 10.89
CA ASP A 294 10.37 0.21 11.91
C ASP A 294 9.19 0.14 12.90
N TRP A 295 8.77 -1.07 13.23
CA TRP A 295 7.87 -1.30 14.36
C TRP A 295 8.54 -0.84 15.66
N GLY A 296 7.78 -0.14 16.48
CA GLY A 296 8.29 0.38 17.75
C GLY A 296 7.17 0.75 18.69
N TRP A 297 7.52 1.44 19.77
CA TRP A 297 6.53 1.99 20.69
C TRP A 297 5.98 3.28 20.06
N GLY A 298 4.66 3.38 19.88
CA GLY A 298 4.04 4.55 19.27
C GLY A 298 4.36 5.85 20.03
N ASN A 299 4.90 6.86 19.34
CA ASN A 299 5.13 8.20 19.91
C ASN A 299 4.24 9.25 19.26
N VAL A 300 2.98 9.31 19.72
CA VAL A 300 1.98 10.21 19.14
C VAL A 300 2.38 11.69 19.26
N ALA A 301 3.10 12.07 20.32
CA ALA A 301 3.50 13.45 20.54
C ALA A 301 4.50 13.95 19.48
N ASP A 302 5.47 13.13 19.10
CA ASP A 302 6.41 13.46 18.03
C ASP A 302 5.69 13.55 16.68
N ALA A 303 4.76 12.63 16.40
CA ALA A 303 3.96 12.66 15.19
C ALA A 303 3.06 13.91 15.13
N MET A 304 2.47 14.33 16.26
CA MET A 304 1.72 15.58 16.38
C MET A 304 2.61 16.79 16.07
N ARG A 305 3.83 16.85 16.62
CA ARG A 305 4.79 17.94 16.33
C ARG A 305 5.15 17.96 14.84
N ARG A 306 5.41 16.79 14.25
CA ARG A 306 5.74 16.67 12.82
C ARG A 306 4.60 17.16 11.92
N ALA A 307 3.36 16.77 12.20
CA ALA A 307 2.19 17.20 11.44
C ALA A 307 1.96 18.72 11.53
N VAL A 308 2.10 19.30 12.73
CA VAL A 308 1.99 20.76 12.93
C VAL A 308 3.11 21.51 12.22
N GLY A 309 4.35 21.03 12.31
CA GLY A 309 5.49 21.62 11.59
C GLY A 309 5.23 21.65 10.09
N HIS A 310 4.84 20.51 9.51
CA HIS A 310 4.49 20.43 8.09
C HIS A 310 3.34 21.35 7.69
N TYR A 311 2.29 21.47 8.53
CA TYR A 311 1.17 22.39 8.28
C TYR A 311 1.61 23.86 8.29
N GLN A 312 2.51 24.25 9.20
CA GLN A 312 3.03 25.61 9.24
C GLN A 312 3.95 25.90 8.04
N GLU A 313 4.77 24.93 7.64
CA GLU A 313 5.67 25.00 6.49
C GLU A 313 4.92 25.07 5.16
N SER A 314 3.76 24.41 5.04
CA SER A 314 2.94 24.45 3.83
C SER A 314 2.37 25.84 3.54
N GLY A 315 2.23 26.69 4.55
CA GLY A 315 1.63 28.01 4.42
C GLY A 315 0.12 27.97 4.14
N ALA A 316 -0.54 26.84 4.38
CA ALA A 316 -1.98 26.69 4.21
C ALA A 316 -2.75 27.72 5.07
N SER A 317 -3.72 28.39 4.47
CA SER A 317 -4.56 29.39 5.16
C SER A 317 -5.83 28.81 5.78
N ASP A 318 -6.26 27.64 5.29
CA ASP A 318 -7.39 26.91 5.84
C ASP A 318 -6.98 26.17 7.12
N PRO A 319 -7.92 25.93 8.06
CA PRO A 319 -7.62 25.20 9.29
C PRO A 319 -7.14 23.77 8.98
N ALA A 320 -6.25 23.24 9.82
CA ALA A 320 -5.86 21.84 9.73
C ALA A 320 -6.89 20.96 10.44
N PHE A 321 -7.33 19.91 9.75
CA PHE A 321 -8.10 18.83 10.35
C PHE A 321 -7.23 17.57 10.44
N ILE A 322 -6.68 17.30 11.62
CA ILE A 322 -5.74 16.22 11.83
C ILE A 322 -6.47 15.03 12.45
N VAL A 323 -6.59 13.96 11.67
CA VAL A 323 -7.16 12.68 12.08
C VAL A 323 -6.02 11.81 12.61
N THR A 324 -6.02 11.50 13.90
CA THR A 324 -4.97 10.72 14.56
C THR A 324 -5.51 9.40 15.02
N GLN A 325 -5.13 8.32 14.35
CA GLN A 325 -5.43 6.97 14.78
C GLN A 325 -4.60 6.62 16.01
N VAL A 326 -5.25 6.00 17.01
CA VAL A 326 -4.61 5.58 18.26
C VAL A 326 -5.04 4.17 18.65
N GLY A 327 -4.06 3.29 18.93
CA GLY A 327 -4.28 1.91 19.35
C GLY A 327 -4.27 1.71 20.87
N ASP A 328 -3.48 2.51 21.59
CA ASP A 328 -3.35 2.51 23.05
C ASP A 328 -3.12 3.93 23.61
N GLU A 329 -3.00 4.09 24.93
CA GLU A 329 -2.71 5.37 25.58
C GLU A 329 -1.27 5.86 25.31
N PRO A 330 -1.06 7.18 25.21
CA PRO A 330 0.27 7.70 24.96
C PRO A 330 1.14 7.53 26.21
N TRP A 331 2.41 7.21 26.00
CA TRP A 331 3.40 7.08 27.05
C TRP A 331 3.58 8.40 27.82
N ASP A 332 3.59 9.56 27.13
CA ASP A 332 3.64 10.90 27.73
C ASP A 332 2.32 11.66 27.55
N LYS A 333 1.44 11.49 28.54
CA LYS A 333 0.15 12.18 28.63
C LYS A 333 0.29 13.68 28.86
N ALA A 334 1.37 14.12 29.51
CA ALA A 334 1.58 15.54 29.81
C ALA A 334 2.00 16.30 28.55
N GLU A 335 2.89 15.70 27.76
CA GLU A 335 3.31 16.23 26.46
C GLU A 335 2.13 16.34 25.49
N VAL A 336 1.30 15.30 25.35
CA VAL A 336 0.10 15.37 24.49
C VAL A 336 -0.84 16.51 24.92
N ARG A 337 -1.06 16.67 26.23
CA ARG A 337 -1.87 17.80 26.76
C ARG A 337 -1.24 19.16 26.44
N SER A 338 0.08 19.29 26.60
CA SER A 338 0.82 20.50 26.26
C SER A 338 0.67 20.84 24.77
N LEU A 339 0.80 19.85 23.88
CA LEU A 339 0.62 20.04 22.44
C LEU A 339 -0.79 20.47 22.07
N LEU A 340 -1.82 19.88 22.68
CA LEU A 340 -3.21 20.30 22.46
C LEU A 340 -3.44 21.75 22.90
N GLN A 341 -2.90 22.17 24.04
CA GLN A 341 -2.94 23.56 24.50
C GLN A 341 -2.23 24.52 23.53
N ASN A 342 -1.01 24.18 23.11
CA ASN A 342 -0.16 25.07 22.31
C ASN A 342 -0.66 25.19 20.86
N THR A 343 -1.39 24.21 20.36
CA THR A 343 -1.91 24.20 18.98
C THR A 343 -3.32 24.78 18.86
N ALA A 344 -3.99 25.07 19.98
CA ALA A 344 -5.37 25.59 20.00
C ALA A 344 -5.54 26.93 19.25
N SER A 345 -4.50 27.76 19.22
CA SER A 345 -4.50 29.04 18.50
C SER A 345 -3.97 28.96 17.06
N LEU A 346 -3.54 27.77 16.61
CA LEU A 346 -2.92 27.59 15.29
C LEU A 346 -3.92 27.21 14.19
N GLY A 347 -5.23 27.20 14.49
CA GLY A 347 -6.23 26.71 13.55
C GLY A 347 -6.16 25.20 13.32
N VAL A 348 -5.61 24.45 14.27
CA VAL A 348 -5.48 22.99 14.21
C VAL A 348 -6.56 22.33 15.06
N PHE A 349 -7.36 21.46 14.45
CA PHE A 349 -8.30 20.58 15.15
C PHE A 349 -7.81 19.13 15.13
N TRP A 350 -7.79 18.51 16.31
CA TRP A 350 -7.36 17.13 16.53
C TRP A 350 -8.56 16.20 16.72
N LEU A 351 -8.66 15.18 15.89
CA LEU A 351 -9.58 14.07 16.12
C LEU A 351 -8.78 12.81 16.40
N PHE A 352 -8.82 12.34 17.64
CA PHE A 352 -8.31 11.02 17.97
C PHE A 352 -9.33 9.95 17.62
N VAL A 353 -8.96 9.03 16.73
CA VAL A 353 -9.80 7.91 16.30
C VAL A 353 -9.26 6.63 16.91
N GLY A 354 -9.99 6.09 17.89
CA GLY A 354 -9.62 4.87 18.58
C GLY A 354 -10.11 3.63 17.87
N PHE A 355 -9.20 2.74 17.50
CA PHE A 355 -9.48 1.36 17.14
C PHE A 355 -8.25 0.48 17.39
N GLY A 356 -8.44 -0.83 17.55
CA GLY A 356 -7.42 -1.74 18.07
C GLY A 356 -7.83 -2.39 19.39
N ARG A 357 -6.85 -2.87 20.16
CA ARG A 357 -7.08 -3.66 21.39
C ARG A 357 -6.64 -2.95 22.67
N GLY A 358 -5.94 -1.82 22.59
CA GLY A 358 -5.40 -1.10 23.73
C GLY A 358 -6.43 -0.31 24.55
N LYS A 359 -5.95 0.32 25.62
CA LYS A 359 -6.76 1.17 26.50
C LYS A 359 -6.81 2.57 25.92
N LEU A 360 -7.98 3.22 26.01
CA LEU A 360 -8.19 4.54 25.41
C LEU A 360 -8.84 5.52 26.39
N ALA A 361 -8.71 5.27 27.70
CA ALA A 361 -9.35 6.08 28.73
C ALA A 361 -8.79 7.51 28.74
N PHE A 362 -7.49 7.68 28.49
CA PHE A 362 -6.87 8.99 28.35
C PHE A 362 -7.58 9.86 27.30
N TYR A 363 -7.70 9.38 26.05
CA TYR A 363 -8.32 10.14 24.97
C TYR A 363 -9.81 10.38 25.20
N LYS A 364 -10.54 9.36 25.69
CA LYS A 364 -11.96 9.47 26.04
C LYS A 364 -12.24 10.54 27.09
N ASN A 365 -11.27 10.81 27.97
CA ASN A 365 -11.43 11.72 29.10
C ASN A 365 -10.62 13.02 28.98
N LEU A 366 -10.09 13.36 27.79
CA LEU A 366 -9.28 14.59 27.59
C LEU A 366 -9.99 15.86 28.07
N ASN A 367 -11.31 15.93 27.89
CA ASN A 367 -12.15 17.06 28.31
C ASN A 367 -13.08 16.75 29.50
N ALA A 368 -12.82 15.66 30.24
CA ALA A 368 -13.66 15.29 31.39
C ALA A 368 -13.32 16.05 32.68
N SER A 369 -12.15 16.70 32.75
CA SER A 369 -11.73 17.48 33.93
C SER A 369 -12.07 18.96 33.79
N ALA A 370 -12.54 19.57 34.88
CA ALA A 370 -12.77 21.03 34.95
C ALA A 370 -11.48 21.86 34.90
N SER A 371 -10.31 21.25 35.15
CA SER A 371 -9.01 21.96 35.22
C SER A 371 -8.29 22.09 33.87
N ALA A 372 -8.75 21.38 32.83
CA ALA A 372 -8.20 21.46 31.48
C ALA A 372 -9.33 21.24 30.47
N SER A 373 -9.68 22.30 29.73
CA SER A 373 -10.66 22.24 28.64
C SER A 373 -9.94 22.54 27.32
N PHE A 374 -9.74 21.52 26.51
CA PHE A 374 -9.18 21.65 25.17
C PHE A 374 -10.31 21.95 24.19
N THR A 375 -10.22 23.09 23.51
CA THR A 375 -11.28 23.55 22.59
C THR A 375 -11.18 22.92 21.21
N ASN A 376 -10.01 22.40 20.84
CA ASN A 376 -9.64 21.95 19.50
C ASN A 376 -9.40 20.44 19.40
N VAL A 377 -10.02 19.64 20.26
CA VAL A 377 -9.85 18.18 20.27
C VAL A 377 -11.16 17.44 20.47
N ALA A 378 -11.25 16.26 19.86
CA ALA A 378 -12.28 15.28 20.12
C ALA A 378 -11.74 13.85 20.03
N PHE A 379 -12.55 12.90 20.52
CA PHE A 379 -12.29 11.48 20.41
C PHE A 379 -13.48 10.77 19.76
N TYR A 380 -13.19 9.84 18.85
CA TYR A 380 -14.16 8.98 18.20
C TYR A 380 -13.75 7.50 18.35
N ASP A 381 -14.65 6.66 18.84
CA ASP A 381 -14.45 5.20 18.96
C ASP A 381 -14.94 4.51 17.68
N ALA A 382 -14.00 4.02 16.86
CA ALA A 382 -14.26 3.40 15.58
C ALA A 382 -14.36 1.86 15.66
N SER A 383 -14.72 1.31 16.83
CA SER A 383 -14.75 -0.13 17.09
C SER A 383 -13.34 -0.76 17.03
N LYS A 384 -13.25 -2.09 17.15
CA LYS A 384 -11.97 -2.81 17.04
C LYS A 384 -11.38 -2.82 15.63
N ASN A 385 -12.25 -2.78 14.62
CA ASN A 385 -11.86 -2.71 13.22
C ASN A 385 -12.71 -1.62 12.53
N PRO A 386 -12.09 -0.52 12.04
CA PRO A 386 -12.82 0.58 11.42
C PRO A 386 -13.55 0.18 10.13
N GLY A 387 -13.07 -0.85 9.42
CA GLY A 387 -13.72 -1.39 8.22
C GLY A 387 -15.09 -2.02 8.50
N SER A 388 -15.36 -2.41 9.74
CA SER A 388 -16.68 -2.93 10.15
C SER A 388 -17.72 -1.83 10.41
N VAL A 389 -17.29 -0.56 10.52
CA VAL A 389 -18.18 0.56 10.80
C VAL A 389 -18.83 1.04 9.51
N PRO A 390 -20.17 1.05 9.40
CA PRO A 390 -20.86 1.57 8.22
C PRO A 390 -20.49 3.02 7.91
N ASP A 391 -20.37 3.36 6.62
CA ASP A 391 -19.92 4.69 6.15
C ASP A 391 -20.66 5.86 6.79
N GLU A 392 -21.99 5.79 6.89
CA GLU A 392 -22.79 6.86 7.49
C GLU A 392 -22.35 7.15 8.94
N ARG A 393 -22.14 6.11 9.74
CA ARG A 393 -21.71 6.24 11.13
C ARG A 393 -20.25 6.67 11.23
N PHE A 394 -19.40 6.13 10.36
CA PHE A 394 -17.98 6.45 10.33
C PHE A 394 -17.74 7.92 10.02
N TYR A 395 -18.28 8.43 8.90
CA TYR A 395 -18.09 9.82 8.51
C TYR A 395 -18.76 10.78 9.48
N ALA A 396 -19.93 10.44 10.01
CA ALA A 396 -20.55 11.20 11.10
C ALA A 396 -19.58 11.38 12.29
N GLY A 397 -19.01 10.27 12.76
CA GLY A 397 -18.05 10.28 13.86
C GLY A 397 -16.79 11.08 13.58
N LEU A 398 -16.31 11.10 12.32
CA LEU A 398 -15.18 11.94 11.94
C LEU A 398 -15.50 13.44 12.01
N VAL A 399 -16.66 13.86 11.49
CA VAL A 399 -16.90 15.30 11.24
C VAL A 399 -17.77 16.00 12.29
N ASP A 400 -18.42 15.27 13.20
CA ASP A 400 -19.32 15.86 14.23
C ASP A 400 -18.66 16.95 15.07
N ALA A 401 -17.54 16.61 15.71
CA ALA A 401 -16.85 17.53 16.60
C ALA A 401 -16.11 18.62 15.82
N PHE A 402 -15.56 18.29 14.65
CA PHE A 402 -14.92 19.26 13.77
C PHE A 402 -15.92 20.34 13.29
N ALA A 403 -17.12 19.93 12.89
CA ALA A 403 -18.19 20.85 12.51
C ALA A 403 -18.65 21.75 13.68
N ALA A 404 -18.67 21.21 14.90
CA ALA A 404 -18.96 21.99 16.10
C ALA A 404 -17.84 23.00 16.41
N TRP A 405 -16.58 22.64 16.17
CA TRP A 405 -15.43 23.52 16.35
C TRP A 405 -15.40 24.67 15.33
N LEU A 406 -15.64 24.40 14.04
CA LEU A 406 -15.70 25.42 12.98
C LEU A 406 -16.81 26.47 13.15
N ARG A 407 -17.79 26.21 14.03
CA ARG A 407 -18.91 27.13 14.33
C ARG A 407 -18.64 28.06 15.51
N ARG A 408 -17.56 27.82 16.26
CA ARG A 408 -17.09 28.72 17.33
C ARG A 408 -16.33 29.88 16.71
#